data_AF-K2E918-F1
#
_entry.id   AF-K2E918-F1
#
_cell.length_a   1.000
_cell.length_b   1.000
_cell.length_c   1.000
_cell.angle_alpha   90.00
_cell.angle_beta   90.00
_cell.angle_gamma   90.00
#
_symmetry.space_group_name_H-M   'P 1'
#
loop_
_entity.id
_entity.type
_entity.pdbx_description
1 polymer ?
#
loop_
_entity_poly.entity_id
_entity_poly.type
_entity_poly.pdbx_seq_one_letter_code
_entity_poly.pdbx_strand_id
1 'polypeptide(L)' 'MGKRGPAPGHAYGAAAVTQAISGANFPMSKNDLINRYGDKQIEWTKGNPVNLRDVLSNLPNETYNSPADLEHAFHEKL' A
#
# COMPACT_ATOMS: atom_id res chain seq x y z
N MET A 1 25.11 -12.47 -4.62
CA MET A 1 24.20 -12.44 -3.45
C MET A 1 22.90 -11.77 -3.89
N GLY A 2 21.95 -12.53 -4.44
CA GLY A 2 20.68 -11.97 -4.90
C GLY A 2 19.76 -11.78 -3.71
N LYS A 3 19.40 -10.54 -3.39
CA LYS A 3 18.32 -10.27 -2.44
C LYS A 3 17.08 -10.96 -2.98
N ARG A 4 16.61 -11.99 -2.30
CA ARG A 4 15.30 -12.59 -2.56
C ARG A 4 14.30 -11.45 -2.43
N GLY A 5 13.81 -10.95 -3.57
CA GLY A 5 12.66 -10.07 -3.60
C GLY A 5 11.51 -10.74 -2.86
N PRO A 6 10.58 -9.98 -2.26
CA PRO A 6 9.48 -10.56 -1.51
C PRO A 6 8.71 -11.54 -2.41
N ALA A 7 8.06 -12.53 -1.80
CA ALA A 7 7.40 -13.63 -2.51
C ALA A 7 6.56 -13.11 -3.70
N PRO A 8 6.52 -13.83 -4.85
CA PRO A 8 5.99 -13.32 -6.13
C PRO A 8 4.52 -12.86 -6.16
N GLY A 9 3.77 -13.01 -5.06
CA GLY A 9 2.42 -12.46 -4.90
C GLY A 9 2.29 -11.32 -3.88
N HIS A 10 3.30 -11.06 -3.03
CA HIS A 10 3.22 -10.08 -1.94
C HIS A 10 4.06 -8.82 -2.20
N ALA A 11 5.20 -8.95 -2.91
CA ALA A 11 6.05 -7.82 -3.26
C ALA A 11 5.34 -6.78 -4.15
N TYR A 12 4.46 -7.24 -5.02
CA TYR A 12 3.78 -6.40 -5.99
C TYR A 12 2.79 -5.45 -5.31
N GLY A 13 1.99 -5.94 -4.36
CA GLY A 13 1.01 -5.12 -3.64
C GLY A 13 1.63 -3.99 -2.84
N ALA A 14 2.61 -4.28 -1.98
CA ALA A 14 3.27 -3.26 -1.17
C ALA A 14 3.96 -2.19 -2.03
N ALA A 15 4.73 -2.61 -3.04
CA ALA A 15 5.41 -1.68 -3.94
C ALA A 15 4.42 -0.86 -4.79
N ALA A 16 3.32 -1.47 -5.24
CA ALA A 16 2.28 -0.77 -6.01
C ALA A 16 1.55 0.29 -5.16
N VAL A 17 1.30 0.01 -3.87
CA VAL A 17 0.77 1.02 -2.94
C VAL A 17 1.76 2.16 -2.78
N THR A 18 3.02 1.85 -2.46
CA THR A 18 4.09 2.86 -2.30
C THR A 18 4.26 3.71 -3.55
N GLN A 19 4.18 3.10 -4.74
CA GLN A 19 4.22 3.82 -6.01
C GLN A 19 2.98 4.71 -6.21
N ALA A 20 1.78 4.21 -5.89
CA ALA A 20 0.54 4.98 -6.03
C ALA A 20 0.49 6.22 -5.13
N ILE A 21 1.14 6.14 -3.96
CA ILE A 21 1.24 7.20 -2.95
C ILE A 21 2.62 7.88 -2.94
N SER A 22 3.48 7.64 -3.94
CA SER A 22 4.85 8.17 -3.97
C SER A 22 4.92 9.70 -3.95
N GLY A 23 3.83 10.39 -4.29
CA GLY A 23 3.71 11.85 -4.22
C GLY A 23 3.06 12.38 -2.94
N ALA A 24 2.92 11.53 -1.92
CA ALA A 24 2.22 11.87 -0.71
C ALA A 24 3.17 12.33 0.39
N ASN A 25 2.79 13.41 1.08
CA ASN A 25 3.58 13.98 2.16
C ASN A 25 3.09 13.43 3.49
N PHE A 26 3.89 12.55 4.08
CA PHE A 26 3.61 11.97 5.40
C PHE A 26 4.01 12.95 6.52
N PRO A 27 3.36 12.88 7.71
CA PRO A 27 2.33 11.92 8.10
C PRO A 27 0.97 12.20 7.47
N MET A 28 0.20 11.15 7.17
CA MET A 28 -1.18 11.25 6.68
C MET A 28 -2.08 10.24 7.37
N SER A 29 -3.33 10.64 7.54
CA SER A 29 -4.38 9.75 8.03
C SER A 29 -4.87 8.81 6.93
N LYS A 30 -5.37 7.64 7.32
CA LYS A 30 -6.01 6.65 6.46
C LYS A 30 -7.14 7.27 5.62
N ASN A 31 -7.95 8.13 6.23
CA ASN A 31 -8.99 8.84 5.50
C ASN A 31 -8.43 9.79 4.43
N ASP A 32 -7.34 10.50 4.71
CA ASP A 32 -6.71 11.37 3.70
C ASP A 32 -6.11 10.56 2.56
N LEU A 33 -5.48 9.43 2.88
CA LEU A 33 -4.99 8.47 1.90
C LEU A 33 -6.13 7.95 1.01
N ILE A 34 -7.26 7.56 1.61
CA ILE A 34 -8.45 7.10 0.88
C ILE A 34 -9.04 8.23 0.03
N ASN A 35 -9.14 9.46 0.56
CA ASN A 35 -9.71 10.58 -0.16
C ASN A 35 -8.83 11.07 -1.31
N ARG A 36 -7.50 11.03 -1.16
CA ARG A 36 -6.56 11.51 -2.19
C ARG A 36 -6.13 10.44 -3.19
N TYR A 37 -5.98 9.20 -2.72
CA TYR A 37 -5.41 8.10 -3.50
C TYR A 37 -6.35 6.90 -3.62
N GLY A 38 -7.47 6.85 -2.89
CA GLY A 38 -8.37 5.69 -2.87
C GLY A 38 -9.03 5.39 -4.22
N ASP A 39 -9.22 6.39 -5.08
CA ASP A 39 -9.75 6.22 -6.44
C ASP A 39 -8.73 5.59 -7.42
N LYS A 40 -7.48 5.37 -6.99
CA LYS A 40 -6.47 4.69 -7.80
C LYS A 40 -6.66 3.18 -7.75
N GLN A 41 -6.48 2.52 -8.88
CA GLN A 41 -6.33 1.08 -8.95
C GLN A 41 -4.85 0.70 -8.91
N ILE A 42 -4.54 -0.32 -8.12
CA ILE A 42 -3.19 -0.87 -8.01
C ILE A 42 -3.21 -2.35 -8.36
N GLU A 43 -2.15 -2.82 -9.02
CA GLU A 43 -1.96 -4.24 -9.27
C GLU A 43 -1.42 -4.92 -8.01
N TRP A 44 -2.34 -5.35 -7.13
CA TRP A 44 -1.95 -6.02 -5.88
C TRP A 44 -1.31 -7.38 -6.14
N THR A 45 -1.93 -8.15 -7.03
CA THR A 45 -1.33 -9.35 -7.61
C THR A 45 -1.35 -9.24 -9.14
N LYS A 46 -0.43 -9.95 -9.80
CA LYS A 46 -0.29 -9.89 -11.26
C LYS A 46 -1.60 -10.25 -11.96
N GLY A 47 -2.17 -9.30 -12.70
CA GLY A 47 -3.45 -9.48 -13.41
C GLY A 47 -4.70 -9.35 -12.52
N ASN A 48 -4.56 -8.88 -11.27
CA ASN A 48 -5.68 -8.60 -10.38
C ASN A 48 -5.57 -7.17 -9.84
N PRO A 49 -6.08 -6.18 -10.59
CA PRO A 49 -6.16 -4.81 -10.12
C PRO A 49 -7.21 -4.71 -9.02
N VAL A 50 -6.85 -4.07 -7.91
CA VAL A 50 -7.75 -3.79 -6.78
C VAL A 50 -7.79 -2.30 -6.52
N ASN A 51 -8.88 -1.82 -5.93
CA ASN A 51 -8.97 -0.43 -5.52
C ASN A 51 -8.07 -0.18 -4.31
N LEU A 52 -7.26 0.87 -4.39
CA LEU A 52 -6.42 1.29 -3.28
C LEU A 52 -7.26 1.66 -2.05
N ARG A 53 -8.48 2.18 -2.25
CA ARG A 53 -9.45 2.41 -1.16
C ARG A 53 -9.73 1.17 -0.33
N ASP A 54 -9.98 0.02 -0.97
CA ASP A 54 -10.34 -1.22 -0.26
C ASP A 54 -9.14 -1.75 0.53
N VAL A 55 -7.96 -1.63 -0.07
CA VAL A 55 -6.67 -2.00 0.52
C VAL A 55 -6.37 -1.12 1.74
N LEU A 56 -6.49 0.21 1.62
CA LEU A 56 -6.28 1.17 2.70
C LEU A 56 -7.32 1.02 3.82
N SER A 57 -8.60 0.79 3.47
CA SER A 57 -9.68 0.65 4.46
C SER A 57 -9.47 -0.56 5.37
N ASN A 58 -8.81 -1.60 4.86
CA ASN A 58 -8.50 -2.83 5.58
C ASN A 58 -7.35 -2.70 6.58
N LEU A 59 -6.62 -1.58 6.57
CA LEU A 59 -5.49 -1.41 7.46
C LEU A 59 -5.91 -1.08 8.90
N PRO A 60 -5.17 -1.61 9.90
CA PRO A 60 -5.49 -1.43 11.31
C PRO A 60 -5.25 0.00 11.80
N ASN A 61 -4.22 0.67 11.28
CA ASN A 61 -3.82 1.99 11.76
C ASN A 61 -4.68 3.08 11.11
N GLU A 62 -4.91 4.15 11.86
CA GLU A 62 -5.64 5.33 11.37
C GLU A 62 -4.72 6.39 10.77
N THR A 63 -3.42 6.36 11.09
CA THR A 63 -2.43 7.32 10.61
C THR A 63 -1.12 6.61 10.33
N TYR A 64 -0.43 7.09 9.28
CA TYR A 64 0.84 6.55 8.83
C TYR A 64 1.87 7.67 8.79
N ASN A 65 3.06 7.38 9.28
CA ASN A 65 4.14 8.35 9.38
C ASN A 65 5.11 8.30 8.19
N SER A 66 5.07 7.22 7.41
CA SER A 66 5.92 7.05 6.24
C SER A 66 5.35 6.01 5.27
N PRO A 67 5.83 5.95 4.01
CA PRO A 67 5.48 4.85 3.11
C PRO A 67 5.89 3.48 3.66
N ALA A 68 7.03 3.38 4.36
CA ALA A 68 7.50 2.13 4.95
C ALA A 68 6.58 1.63 6.07
N ASP A 69 5.96 2.54 6.83
CA ASP A 69 4.96 2.23 7.86
C ASP A 69 3.68 1.62 7.23
N LEU A 70 3.27 2.15 6.07
CA LEU A 70 2.20 1.55 5.27
C LEU A 70 2.57 0.15 4.78
N GLU A 71 3.75 0.00 4.16
CA GLU A 71 4.24 -1.30 3.69
C GLU A 71 4.27 -2.34 4.83
N HIS A 72 4.71 -1.93 6.01
CA HIS A 72 4.72 -2.79 7.19
C HIS A 72 3.31 -3.20 7.62
N ALA A 73 2.38 -2.24 7.67
CA ALA A 73 0.99 -2.51 8.03
C ALA A 73 0.28 -3.44 7.02
N PHE A 74 0.68 -3.41 5.74
CA PHE A 74 0.21 -4.38 4.75
C PHE A 74 0.81 -5.78 4.94
N HIS A 75 2.09 -5.86 5.34
CA HIS A 75 2.74 -7.13 5.63
C HIS A 75 2.21 -7.81 6.90
N GLU A 76 1.85 -7.06 7.94
CA GLU A 76 1.29 -7.64 9.18
C GLU A 76 -0.12 -8.22 9.00
N LYS A 77 -0.87 -7.76 8.00
CA LYS A 77 -2.29 -8.13 7.79
C LYS A 77 -2.47 -9.37 6.91
N LEU A 78 -1.40 -9.91 6.32
CA LEU A 78 -1.37 -11.11 5.47
C LEU A 78 -0.82 -12.32 6.24
#